data_AF-A0A947J9J1-F1
#
_entry.id   AF-A0A947J9J1-F1
#
_cell.length_a   1.000
_cell.length_b   1.000
_cell.length_c   1.000
_cell.angle_alpha   90.00
_cell.angle_beta   90.00
_cell.angle_gamma   90.00
#
_symmetry.space_group_name_H-M   'P 1'
#
loop_
_entity.id
_entity.type
_entity.pdbx_description
1 polymer ?
#
loop_
_entity_poly.entity_id
_entity_poly.type
_entity_poly.pdbx_seq_one_letter_code
_entity_poly.pdbx_strand_id
1 'polypeptide(L)'
;DDLAPAVAAAARSMPREQLEAAAEAIRSRPRWSSRTAEQLLNAVPAPGWRAHADRINRAWRAAPELPGAGIAAALDAALAVVADERTSRTTIVWTGPSTDHVPLRTTRAVLNTMVARAEHELLLVSYAGFRVEELNDALLKAITDRSVKVTMILETSQDQGGGLTVAAANAFQPLVGKARFYTWAAERRAAEFAQHASLHAKCVIRDRVDALVTSANLTSAAIHDNIELGLRIEGGPIPGILHRHFEALIDEGVLELDHGL
;
A
#
# COMPACT_ATOMS: atom_id res chain seq x y z
N ASP A 1 -11.08 10.02 -29.64
CA ASP A 1 -10.46 9.79 -28.33
C ASP A 1 -9.86 8.39 -28.12
N ASP A 2 -8.85 7.98 -28.89
CA ASP A 2 -8.05 6.74 -28.63
C ASP A 2 -6.64 7.04 -28.09
N LEU A 3 -6.31 8.32 -27.87
CA LEU A 3 -4.97 8.72 -27.45
C LEU A 3 -4.64 8.28 -26.01
N ALA A 4 -5.52 8.56 -25.06
CA ALA A 4 -5.30 8.19 -23.67
C ALA A 4 -5.17 6.66 -23.47
N PRO A 5 -6.04 5.80 -24.04
CA PRO A 5 -5.85 4.36 -24.02
C PRO A 5 -4.57 3.87 -24.70
N ALA A 6 -4.13 4.51 -25.79
CA ALA A 6 -2.88 4.17 -26.47
C ALA A 6 -1.66 4.50 -25.60
N VAL A 7 -1.64 5.70 -24.99
CA VAL A 7 -0.60 6.16 -24.08
C VAL A 7 -0.52 5.27 -22.84
N ALA A 8 -1.65 4.96 -22.20
CA ALA A 8 -1.69 4.10 -21.02
C ALA A 8 -1.19 2.68 -21.31
N ALA A 9 -1.58 2.10 -22.45
CA ALA A 9 -1.10 0.78 -22.87
C ALA A 9 0.41 0.79 -23.15
N ALA A 10 0.91 1.83 -23.83
CA ALA A 10 2.35 1.99 -24.07
C ALA A 10 3.13 2.11 -22.75
N ALA A 11 2.66 2.92 -21.81
CA ALA A 11 3.30 3.10 -20.51
C ALA A 11 3.37 1.79 -19.70
N ARG A 12 2.29 1.00 -19.67
CA ARG A 12 2.25 -0.29 -18.96
C ARG A 12 3.18 -1.34 -19.58
N SER A 13 3.33 -1.36 -20.90
CA SER A 13 4.04 -2.43 -21.62
C SER A 13 5.49 -2.11 -21.98
N MET A 14 5.84 -0.86 -22.28
CA MET A 14 7.17 -0.50 -22.78
C MET A 14 8.19 -0.22 -21.65
N PRO A 15 9.50 -0.48 -21.87
CA PRO A 15 10.56 0.01 -20.98
C PRO A 15 10.52 1.53 -20.84
N ARG A 16 10.91 2.04 -19.66
CA ARG A 16 10.90 3.48 -19.35
C ARG A 16 11.69 4.28 -20.38
N GLU A 17 12.90 3.83 -20.68
CA GLU A 17 13.85 4.52 -21.56
C GLU A 17 13.30 4.62 -23.00
N GLN A 18 12.56 3.60 -23.45
CA GLN A 18 11.95 3.59 -24.78
C GLN A 18 10.77 4.57 -24.88
N LEU A 19 10.00 4.71 -23.79
CA LEU A 19 8.88 5.64 -23.74
C LEU A 19 9.36 7.09 -23.59
N GLU A 20 10.42 7.32 -22.81
CA GLU A 20 11.08 8.64 -22.70
C GLU A 20 11.66 9.08 -24.05
N ALA A 21 12.34 8.18 -24.78
CA ALA A 21 12.83 8.45 -26.13
C ALA A 21 11.69 8.76 -27.10
N ALA A 22 10.56 8.05 -27.01
CA ALA A 22 9.37 8.29 -27.81
C ALA A 22 8.76 9.67 -27.54
N ALA A 23 8.62 10.05 -26.26
CA ALA A 23 8.13 11.35 -25.84
C ALA A 23 9.04 12.48 -26.36
N GLU A 24 10.35 12.33 -26.22
CA GLU A 24 11.32 13.34 -26.66
C GLU A 24 11.33 13.54 -28.17
N ALA A 25 11.19 12.46 -28.96
CA ALA A 25 11.15 12.54 -30.43
C ALA A 25 10.02 13.43 -30.97
N ILE A 26 8.92 13.56 -30.22
CA ILE A 26 7.72 14.28 -30.63
C ILE A 26 7.48 15.58 -29.85
N ARG A 27 8.16 15.80 -28.73
CA ARG A 27 7.90 16.92 -27.79
C ARG A 27 7.92 18.29 -28.45
N SER A 28 8.84 18.54 -29.37
CA SER A 28 8.98 19.82 -30.09
C SER A 28 8.12 19.95 -31.35
N ARG A 29 7.27 18.96 -31.65
CA ARG A 29 6.52 18.92 -32.91
C ARG A 29 5.18 19.64 -32.78
N PRO A 30 4.86 20.60 -33.67
CA PRO A 30 3.66 21.41 -33.55
C PRO A 30 2.38 20.62 -33.89
N ARG A 31 2.48 19.58 -34.72
CA ARG A 31 1.36 18.73 -35.16
C ARG A 31 1.87 17.41 -35.72
N TRP A 32 0.94 16.47 -35.91
CA TRP A 32 1.22 15.22 -36.61
C TRP A 32 1.57 15.45 -38.10
N SER A 33 2.51 14.66 -38.62
CA SER A 33 2.83 14.50 -40.05
C SER A 33 3.49 13.14 -40.30
N SER A 34 3.60 12.72 -41.56
CA SER A 34 4.31 11.47 -41.89
C SER A 34 5.76 11.46 -41.36
N ARG A 35 6.46 12.60 -41.40
CA ARG A 35 7.82 12.72 -40.86
C ARG A 35 7.87 12.53 -39.34
N THR A 36 6.92 13.11 -38.60
CA THR A 36 6.89 12.94 -37.12
C THR A 36 6.48 11.52 -36.74
N ALA A 37 5.61 10.89 -37.55
CA ALA A 37 5.25 9.50 -37.36
C ALA A 37 6.46 8.56 -37.53
N GLU A 38 7.28 8.78 -38.55
CA GLU A 38 8.55 8.07 -38.74
C GLU A 38 9.53 8.32 -37.59
N GLN A 39 9.65 9.56 -37.11
CA GLN A 39 10.49 9.90 -35.96
C GLN A 39 10.07 9.14 -34.69
N LEU A 40 8.76 9.08 -34.39
CA LEU A 40 8.25 8.32 -33.26
C LEU A 40 8.56 6.82 -33.39
N LEU A 41 8.41 6.25 -34.59
CA LEU A 41 8.71 4.84 -34.84
C LEU A 41 10.20 4.52 -34.78
N ASN A 42 11.06 5.45 -35.17
CA ASN A 42 12.51 5.29 -35.10
C ASN A 42 13.04 5.44 -33.67
N ALA A 43 12.36 6.22 -32.83
CA ALA A 43 12.67 6.32 -31.40
C ALA A 43 12.36 5.04 -30.62
N VAL A 44 11.51 4.16 -31.17
CA VAL A 44 11.14 2.86 -30.60
C VAL A 44 11.53 1.73 -31.58
N PRO A 45 12.83 1.45 -31.74
CA PRO A 45 13.33 0.55 -32.79
C PRO A 45 13.05 -0.93 -32.51
N ALA A 46 12.80 -1.31 -31.25
CA ALA A 46 12.53 -2.68 -30.86
C ALA A 46 11.20 -3.18 -31.46
N PRO A 47 11.21 -4.26 -32.28
CA PRO A 47 10.01 -4.74 -32.98
C PRO A 47 8.82 -5.04 -32.05
N GLY A 48 9.09 -5.51 -30.83
CA GLY A 48 8.04 -5.82 -29.84
C GLY A 48 7.26 -4.60 -29.35
N TRP A 49 7.84 -3.40 -29.40
CA TRP A 49 7.24 -2.17 -28.88
C TRP A 49 6.71 -1.24 -29.97
N ARG A 50 7.08 -1.50 -31.22
CA ARG A 50 6.68 -0.68 -32.39
C ARG A 50 5.16 -0.59 -32.55
N ALA A 51 4.41 -1.63 -32.18
CA ALA A 51 2.96 -1.63 -32.22
C ALA A 51 2.32 -0.55 -31.32
N HIS A 52 2.94 -0.23 -30.17
CA HIS A 52 2.48 0.83 -29.28
C HIS A 52 2.75 2.22 -29.89
N ALA A 53 3.94 2.43 -30.45
CA ALA A 53 4.27 3.66 -31.17
C ALA A 53 3.35 3.90 -32.37
N ASP A 54 3.03 2.85 -33.14
CA ASP A 54 2.06 2.91 -34.24
C ASP A 54 0.65 3.25 -33.76
N ARG A 55 0.23 2.72 -32.61
CA ARG A 55 -1.08 3.06 -32.02
C ARG A 55 -1.14 4.52 -31.59
N ILE A 56 -0.09 5.04 -30.94
CA ILE A 56 0.03 6.47 -30.60
C ILE A 56 0.00 7.32 -31.88
N ASN A 57 0.70 6.92 -32.92
CA ASN A 57 0.69 7.60 -34.22
C ASN A 57 -0.70 7.69 -34.85
N ARG A 58 -1.45 6.59 -34.86
CA ARG A 58 -2.84 6.58 -35.36
C ARG A 58 -3.74 7.49 -34.54
N ALA A 59 -3.61 7.45 -33.22
CA ALA A 59 -4.39 8.29 -32.33
C ALA A 59 -4.04 9.79 -32.50
N TRP A 60 -2.76 10.14 -32.64
CA TRP A 60 -2.32 11.52 -32.89
C TRP A 60 -2.80 12.03 -34.25
N ARG A 61 -2.74 11.20 -35.30
CA ARG A 61 -3.27 11.56 -36.62
C ARG A 61 -4.76 11.91 -36.59
N ALA A 62 -5.53 11.25 -35.72
CA ALA A 62 -6.95 11.49 -35.52
C ALA A 62 -7.27 12.70 -34.64
N ALA A 63 -6.25 13.32 -34.02
CA ALA A 63 -6.35 14.51 -33.17
C ALA A 63 -5.37 15.60 -33.65
N PRO A 64 -5.59 16.17 -34.87
CA PRO A 64 -4.64 17.05 -35.54
C PRO A 64 -4.37 18.38 -34.80
N GLU A 65 -5.27 18.78 -33.92
CA GLU A 65 -5.16 19.96 -33.05
C GLU A 65 -4.17 19.78 -31.90
N LEU A 66 -3.81 18.53 -31.54
CA LEU A 66 -2.91 18.27 -30.42
C LEU A 66 -1.45 18.45 -30.86
N PRO A 67 -0.67 19.34 -30.20
CA PRO A 67 0.77 19.41 -30.41
C PRO A 67 1.45 18.18 -29.81
N GLY A 68 2.61 17.83 -30.36
CA GLY A 68 3.43 16.72 -29.86
C GLY A 68 3.88 16.93 -28.41
N ALA A 69 4.02 18.19 -27.96
CA ALA A 69 4.24 18.53 -26.57
C ALA A 69 3.13 18.01 -25.63
N GLY A 70 1.87 18.05 -26.06
CA GLY A 70 0.74 17.54 -25.29
C GLY A 70 0.76 16.01 -25.17
N ILE A 71 1.19 15.32 -26.23
CA ILE A 71 1.34 13.87 -26.23
C ILE A 71 2.55 13.44 -25.41
N ALA A 72 3.67 14.14 -25.53
CA ALA A 72 4.85 13.91 -24.71
C ALA A 72 4.53 14.08 -23.23
N ALA A 73 3.81 15.16 -22.85
CA ALA A 73 3.35 15.35 -21.48
C ALA A 73 2.42 14.23 -20.99
N ALA A 74 1.53 13.72 -21.86
CA ALA A 74 0.68 12.58 -21.54
C ALA A 74 1.49 11.29 -21.32
N LEU A 75 2.52 11.04 -22.13
CA LEU A 75 3.45 9.92 -21.98
C LEU A 75 4.26 10.04 -20.68
N ASP A 76 4.79 11.23 -20.37
CA ASP A 76 5.53 11.51 -19.13
C ASP A 76 4.64 11.27 -17.90
N ALA A 77 3.40 11.75 -17.92
CA ALA A 77 2.44 11.55 -16.84
C ALA A 77 2.07 10.07 -16.67
N ALA A 78 1.80 9.35 -17.78
CA ALA A 78 1.50 7.93 -17.72
C ALA A 78 2.69 7.09 -17.22
N LEU A 79 3.91 7.48 -17.59
CA LEU A 79 5.13 6.84 -17.13
C LEU A 79 5.34 7.03 -15.62
N ALA A 80 5.09 8.23 -15.09
CA ALA A 80 5.17 8.51 -13.67
C ALA A 80 4.19 7.62 -12.88
N VAL A 81 2.94 7.52 -13.33
CA VAL A 81 1.91 6.68 -12.69
C VAL A 81 2.26 5.19 -12.77
N VAL A 82 2.72 4.70 -13.93
CA VAL A 82 3.06 3.29 -14.10
C VAL A 82 4.35 2.91 -13.37
N ALA A 83 5.30 3.84 -13.21
CA ALA A 83 6.50 3.57 -12.42
C ALA A 83 6.13 3.18 -10.99
N ASP A 84 5.17 3.88 -10.39
CA ASP A 84 4.63 3.55 -9.07
C ASP A 84 3.93 2.18 -9.07
N GLU A 85 3.08 1.89 -10.07
CA GLU A 85 2.42 0.57 -10.20
C GLU A 85 3.43 -0.58 -10.35
N ARG A 86 4.50 -0.39 -11.12
CA ARG A 86 5.53 -1.42 -11.39
C ARG A 86 6.34 -1.80 -10.16
N THR A 87 6.40 -0.93 -9.17
CA THR A 87 7.05 -1.24 -7.88
C THR A 87 6.11 -1.93 -6.89
N SER A 88 4.81 -1.93 -7.16
CA SER A 88 3.79 -2.51 -6.29
C SER A 88 3.60 -4.00 -6.60
N ARG A 89 3.81 -4.87 -5.62
CA ARG A 89 3.49 -6.30 -5.69
C ARG A 89 2.42 -6.63 -4.67
N THR A 90 1.28 -7.10 -5.15
CA THR A 90 0.19 -7.59 -4.29
C THR A 90 0.21 -9.13 -4.27
N THR A 91 0.23 -9.72 -3.08
CA THR A 91 0.19 -11.18 -2.89
C THR A 91 -0.89 -11.57 -1.89
N ILE A 92 -1.51 -12.72 -2.11
CA ILE A 92 -2.49 -13.30 -1.17
C ILE A 92 -1.75 -13.87 0.04
N VAL A 93 -2.34 -13.64 1.22
CA VAL A 93 -1.91 -14.17 2.51
C VAL A 93 -3.06 -14.99 3.08
N TRP A 94 -2.75 -16.18 3.61
CA TRP A 94 -3.75 -17.15 4.03
C TRP A 94 -3.34 -17.91 5.29
N THR A 95 -4.14 -17.81 6.34
CA THR A 95 -4.12 -18.77 7.46
C THR A 95 -5.25 -19.78 7.23
N GLY A 96 -5.03 -21.05 7.55
CA GLY A 96 -6.02 -22.12 7.41
C GLY A 96 -5.56 -23.26 6.49
N PRO A 97 -6.48 -24.17 6.11
CA PRO A 97 -6.16 -25.31 5.26
C PRO A 97 -5.53 -24.87 3.93
N SER A 98 -4.44 -25.53 3.53
CA SER A 98 -3.72 -25.26 2.29
C SER A 98 -3.90 -26.40 1.29
N THR A 99 -3.78 -26.08 0.00
CA THR A 99 -3.73 -27.07 -1.08
C THR A 99 -2.38 -27.01 -1.77
N ASP A 100 -1.87 -28.13 -2.27
CA ASP A 100 -0.61 -28.18 -3.02
C ASP A 100 -0.66 -27.42 -4.36
N HIS A 101 -1.85 -27.05 -4.82
CA HIS A 101 -2.04 -26.38 -6.10
C HIS A 101 -1.77 -24.87 -6.07
N VAL A 102 -1.93 -24.23 -4.90
CA VAL A 102 -1.79 -22.78 -4.75
C VAL A 102 -0.88 -22.48 -3.57
N PRO A 103 0.41 -22.14 -3.79
CA PRO A 103 1.32 -21.83 -2.71
C PRO A 103 0.99 -20.45 -2.14
N LEU A 104 0.48 -20.42 -0.90
CA LEU A 104 0.16 -19.20 -0.17
C LEU A 104 1.05 -19.06 1.07
N ARG A 105 1.44 -17.82 1.38
CA ARG A 105 2.17 -17.53 2.62
C ARG A 105 1.18 -17.31 3.75
N THR A 106 1.52 -17.80 4.94
CA THR A 106 0.67 -17.62 6.11
C THR A 106 0.77 -16.21 6.69
N THR A 107 -0.30 -15.77 7.36
CA THR A 107 -0.32 -14.49 8.09
C THR A 107 0.85 -14.38 9.05
N ARG A 108 1.13 -15.46 9.80
CA ARG A 108 2.31 -15.57 10.67
C ARG A 108 3.63 -15.34 9.94
N ALA A 109 3.84 -16.03 8.81
CA ALA A 109 5.10 -15.93 8.08
C ALA A 109 5.31 -14.53 7.50
N VAL A 110 4.24 -13.88 7.03
CA VAL A 110 4.27 -12.51 6.55
C VAL A 110 4.54 -11.54 7.69
N LEU A 111 3.80 -11.63 8.80
CA LEU A 111 3.98 -10.78 9.98
C LEU A 111 5.42 -10.85 10.51
N ASN A 112 5.96 -12.06 10.69
CA ASN A 112 7.33 -12.26 11.14
C ASN A 112 8.34 -11.67 10.16
N THR A 113 8.10 -11.81 8.85
CA THR A 113 8.96 -11.21 7.82
C THR A 113 8.93 -9.68 7.91
N MET A 114 7.76 -9.07 8.09
CA MET A 114 7.63 -7.62 8.18
C MET A 114 8.33 -7.07 9.43
N VAL A 115 8.13 -7.67 10.60
CA VAL A 115 8.79 -7.24 11.84
C VAL A 115 10.31 -7.42 11.76
N ALA A 116 10.77 -8.54 11.19
CA ALA A 116 12.20 -8.81 11.04
C ALA A 116 12.89 -7.83 10.06
N ARG A 117 12.17 -7.35 9.05
CA ARG A 117 12.68 -6.43 8.02
C ARG A 117 12.40 -4.95 8.33
N ALA A 118 11.79 -4.63 9.47
CA ALA A 118 11.53 -3.24 9.83
C ALA A 118 12.84 -2.52 10.16
N GLU A 119 13.02 -1.34 9.53
CA GLU A 119 14.23 -0.52 9.67
C GLU A 119 13.95 0.79 10.41
N HIS A 120 12.74 1.35 10.29
CA HIS A 120 12.42 2.68 10.81
C HIS A 120 11.13 2.67 11.64
N GLU A 121 10.05 2.10 11.12
CA GLU A 121 8.77 2.12 11.80
C GLU A 121 7.85 0.94 11.46
N LEU A 122 7.04 0.57 12.45
CA LEU A 122 5.96 -0.39 12.34
C LEU A 122 4.69 0.25 12.88
N LEU A 123 3.63 0.21 12.10
CA LEU A 123 2.28 0.57 12.51
C LEU A 123 1.41 -0.69 12.50
N LEU A 124 0.88 -1.07 13.65
CA LEU A 124 0.01 -2.23 13.81
C LEU A 124 -1.37 -1.75 14.23
N VAL A 125 -2.40 -2.14 13.47
CA VAL A 125 -3.81 -1.90 13.80
C VAL A 125 -4.48 -3.24 14.02
N SER A 126 -5.17 -3.40 15.13
CA SER A 126 -5.92 -4.62 15.43
C SER A 126 -7.13 -4.36 16.31
N TYR A 127 -8.21 -5.09 16.02
CA TYR A 127 -9.36 -5.13 16.91
C TYR A 127 -9.02 -5.93 18.17
N ALA A 128 -8.60 -7.19 18.07
CA ALA A 128 -8.29 -8.00 19.26
C ALA A 128 -6.78 -8.33 19.39
N GLY A 129 -6.35 -8.57 20.63
CA GLY A 129 -5.02 -9.03 20.99
C GLY A 129 -5.12 -10.20 21.99
N PHE A 130 -4.44 -11.34 21.74
CA PHE A 130 -4.46 -12.47 22.70
C PHE A 130 -3.37 -13.53 22.43
N ARG A 131 -2.59 -13.90 23.45
CA ARG A 131 -1.49 -14.90 23.37
C ARG A 131 -0.53 -14.60 22.22
N VAL A 132 0.17 -13.48 22.31
CA VAL A 132 1.04 -12.95 21.26
C VAL A 132 2.48 -12.80 21.74
N GLU A 133 2.94 -13.71 22.60
CA GLU A 133 4.25 -13.67 23.24
C GLU A 133 5.38 -13.64 22.20
N GLU A 134 5.31 -14.48 21.16
CA GLU A 134 6.29 -14.49 20.07
C GLU A 134 6.37 -13.16 19.31
N LEU A 135 5.21 -12.51 19.10
CA LEU A 135 5.13 -11.22 18.43
C LEU A 135 5.67 -10.11 19.35
N ASN A 136 5.36 -10.14 20.64
CA ASN A 136 5.90 -9.21 21.63
C ASN A 136 7.43 -9.26 21.66
N ASP A 137 8.02 -10.46 21.68
CA ASP A 137 9.47 -10.65 21.66
C ASP A 137 10.09 -10.10 20.37
N ALA A 138 9.46 -10.35 19.22
CA ALA A 138 9.94 -9.86 17.93
C ALA A 138 9.86 -8.33 17.83
N LEU A 139 8.77 -7.72 18.29
CA LEU A 139 8.59 -6.27 18.35
C LEU A 139 9.57 -5.62 19.33
N LEU A 140 9.76 -6.22 20.50
CA LEU A 140 10.70 -5.72 21.49
C LEU A 140 12.13 -5.70 20.93
N LYS A 141 12.56 -6.78 20.26
CA LYS A 141 13.86 -6.81 19.56
C LYS A 141 13.96 -5.76 18.46
N ALA A 142 12.88 -5.49 17.73
CA ALA A 142 12.88 -4.43 16.73
C ALA A 142 13.12 -3.05 17.36
N ILE A 143 12.47 -2.78 18.50
CA ILE A 143 12.65 -1.55 19.26
C ILE A 143 14.08 -1.47 19.84
N THR A 144 14.54 -2.50 20.55
CA THR A 144 15.81 -2.45 21.29
C THR A 144 17.03 -2.52 20.39
N ASP A 145 17.01 -3.39 19.39
CA ASP A 145 18.22 -3.72 18.63
C ASP A 145 18.35 -2.83 17.39
N ARG A 146 17.22 -2.32 16.87
CA ARG A 146 17.17 -1.54 15.61
C ARG A 146 16.54 -0.16 15.77
N SER A 147 16.11 0.23 16.98
CA SER A 147 15.44 1.52 17.23
C SER A 147 14.20 1.75 16.36
N VAL A 148 13.52 0.67 15.95
CA VAL A 148 12.28 0.76 15.16
C VAL A 148 11.18 1.38 16.02
N LYS A 149 10.53 2.42 15.49
CA LYS A 149 9.37 3.04 16.14
C LYS A 149 8.16 2.14 15.96
N VAL A 150 7.63 1.59 17.06
CA VAL A 150 6.41 0.79 17.02
C VAL A 150 5.22 1.64 17.48
N THR A 151 4.20 1.73 16.62
CA THR A 151 2.92 2.36 16.90
C THR A 151 1.83 1.31 16.84
N MET A 152 0.99 1.23 17.86
CA MET A 152 -0.12 0.30 17.97
C MET A 152 -1.44 1.06 18.08
N ILE A 153 -2.40 0.75 17.21
CA ILE A 153 -3.73 1.33 17.22
C ILE A 153 -4.70 0.19 17.52
N LEU A 154 -5.25 0.18 18.74
CA LEU A 154 -5.93 -0.98 19.30
C LEU A 154 -7.35 -0.65 19.76
N GLU A 155 -8.25 -1.61 19.65
CA GLU A 155 -9.60 -1.47 20.20
C GLU A 155 -9.58 -1.50 21.73
N THR A 156 -10.46 -0.67 22.31
CA THR A 156 -10.68 -0.49 23.73
C THR A 156 -11.77 -1.40 24.28
N SER A 157 -11.82 -1.53 25.60
CA SER A 157 -12.91 -2.26 26.27
C SER A 157 -14.22 -1.46 26.33
N GLN A 158 -15.32 -2.13 26.66
CA GLN A 158 -16.67 -1.56 26.72
C GLN A 158 -16.80 -0.39 27.70
N ASP A 159 -16.10 -0.44 28.83
CA ASP A 159 -16.02 0.65 29.81
C ASP A 159 -15.32 1.91 29.28
N GLN A 160 -14.55 1.77 28.19
CA GLN A 160 -13.88 2.85 27.46
C GLN A 160 -14.57 3.15 26.12
N GLY A 161 -15.84 2.72 25.96
CA GLY A 161 -16.64 2.95 24.76
C GLY A 161 -16.27 2.08 23.55
N GLY A 162 -15.46 1.05 23.74
CA GLY A 162 -15.09 0.08 22.70
C GLY A 162 -15.95 -1.18 22.67
N GLY A 163 -15.56 -2.13 21.81
CA GLY A 163 -16.31 -3.36 21.57
C GLY A 163 -15.89 -4.57 22.42
N LEU A 164 -14.79 -4.48 23.17
CA LEU A 164 -14.18 -5.65 23.83
C LEU A 164 -14.54 -5.76 25.32
N THR A 165 -14.56 -6.98 25.85
CA THR A 165 -14.62 -7.19 27.31
C THR A 165 -13.29 -6.85 27.98
N VAL A 166 -12.17 -7.08 27.28
CA VAL A 166 -10.81 -6.81 27.76
C VAL A 166 -10.08 -6.06 26.64
N ALA A 167 -9.50 -4.90 26.94
CA ALA A 167 -8.81 -4.07 25.96
C ALA A 167 -7.68 -4.85 25.26
N ALA A 168 -7.54 -4.68 23.94
CA ALA A 168 -6.55 -5.43 23.17
C ALA A 168 -5.10 -5.11 23.57
N ALA A 169 -4.86 -3.91 24.11
CA ALA A 169 -3.57 -3.50 24.66
C ALA A 169 -3.03 -4.44 25.75
N ASN A 170 -3.91 -5.14 26.49
CA ASN A 170 -3.48 -6.09 27.53
C ASN A 170 -2.64 -7.24 26.98
N ALA A 171 -2.76 -7.58 25.70
CA ALA A 171 -1.93 -8.60 25.07
C ALA A 171 -0.49 -8.11 24.78
N PHE A 172 -0.24 -6.80 24.85
CA PHE A 172 1.01 -6.14 24.48
C PHE A 172 1.72 -5.47 25.65
N GLN A 173 1.40 -5.87 26.89
CA GLN A 173 2.00 -5.35 28.12
C GLN A 173 3.55 -5.24 28.11
N PRO A 174 4.32 -6.19 27.53
CA PRO A 174 5.78 -6.04 27.44
C PRO A 174 6.28 -4.84 26.63
N LEU A 175 5.43 -4.24 25.81
CA LEU A 175 5.73 -3.08 24.95
C LEU A 175 5.31 -1.75 25.58
N VAL A 176 4.64 -1.78 26.75
CA VAL A 176 4.23 -0.57 27.49
C VAL A 176 5.45 0.28 27.83
N GLY A 177 5.35 1.59 27.58
CA GLY A 177 6.44 2.55 27.71
C GLY A 177 7.56 2.43 26.67
N LYS A 178 7.44 1.53 25.68
CA LYS A 178 8.43 1.30 24.61
C LYS A 178 7.84 1.50 23.22
N ALA A 179 6.58 1.14 23.03
CA ALA A 179 5.77 1.45 21.86
C ALA A 179 4.82 2.61 22.16
N ARG A 180 4.24 3.21 21.12
CA ARG A 180 3.17 4.21 21.26
C ARG A 180 1.82 3.53 21.04
N PHE A 181 0.93 3.64 22.01
CA PHE A 181 -0.41 3.07 21.94
C PHE A 181 -1.43 4.18 21.67
N TYR A 182 -2.27 3.97 20.66
CA TYR A 182 -3.37 4.86 20.32
C TYR A 182 -4.68 4.10 20.37
N THR A 183 -5.72 4.81 20.78
CA THR A 183 -7.10 4.32 20.83
C THR A 183 -8.01 5.29 20.10
N TRP A 184 -9.13 4.80 19.59
CA TRP A 184 -10.17 5.70 19.09
C TRP A 184 -11.00 6.16 20.29
N ALA A 185 -11.03 7.44 20.62
CA ALA A 185 -11.71 7.90 21.83
C ALA A 185 -13.25 7.74 21.73
N ALA A 186 -13.90 7.40 22.85
CA ALA A 186 -15.36 7.15 22.90
C ALA A 186 -16.18 8.38 22.46
N GLU A 187 -15.73 9.56 22.86
CA GLU A 187 -16.36 10.84 22.53
C GLU A 187 -16.29 11.12 21.02
N ARG A 188 -15.17 10.74 20.38
CA ARG A 188 -14.99 10.84 18.93
C ARG A 188 -15.87 9.86 18.16
N ARG A 189 -15.99 8.63 18.66
CA ARG A 189 -16.92 7.63 18.09
C ARG A 189 -18.35 8.13 18.09
N ALA A 190 -18.82 8.66 19.21
CA ALA A 190 -20.21 9.10 19.37
C ALA A 190 -20.53 10.40 18.61
N ALA A 191 -19.53 11.22 18.30
CA ALA A 191 -19.72 12.46 17.53
C ALA A 191 -20.04 12.19 16.05
N GLU A 192 -19.48 11.12 15.48
CA GLU A 192 -19.58 10.83 14.05
C GLU A 192 -20.38 9.56 13.73
N PHE A 193 -20.46 8.60 14.65
CA PHE A 193 -21.04 7.29 14.43
C PHE A 193 -21.97 6.85 15.56
N ALA A 194 -22.60 5.69 15.38
CA ALA A 194 -23.44 5.08 16.41
C ALA A 194 -22.68 4.85 17.72
N GLN A 195 -23.41 4.82 18.83
CA GLN A 195 -22.91 4.78 20.22
C GLN A 195 -22.03 3.56 20.58
N HIS A 196 -21.74 2.66 19.63
CA HIS A 196 -20.93 1.44 19.79
C HIS A 196 -20.09 1.13 18.55
N ALA A 197 -19.62 2.15 17.82
CA ALA A 197 -18.72 1.94 16.70
C ALA A 197 -17.37 1.35 17.17
N SER A 198 -16.80 0.43 16.40
CA SER A 198 -15.56 -0.27 16.75
C SER A 198 -14.47 -0.06 15.70
N LEU A 199 -13.22 0.04 16.15
CA LEU A 199 -12.01 -0.11 15.34
C LEU A 199 -11.86 -1.57 14.91
N HIS A 200 -12.54 -1.94 13.82
CA HIS A 200 -12.50 -3.31 13.30
C HIS A 200 -11.45 -3.53 12.20
N ALA A 201 -10.64 -2.53 11.87
CA ALA A 201 -9.56 -2.64 10.90
C ALA A 201 -8.41 -3.52 11.44
N LYS A 202 -7.77 -4.29 10.56
CA LYS A 202 -6.52 -4.99 10.87
C LYS A 202 -5.53 -4.79 9.74
N CYS A 203 -4.41 -4.19 10.09
CA CYS A 203 -3.30 -4.08 9.17
C CYS A 203 -1.97 -3.94 9.90
N VAL A 204 -0.92 -4.29 9.20
CA VAL A 204 0.46 -4.02 9.62
C VAL A 204 1.15 -3.26 8.50
N ILE A 205 1.81 -2.17 8.82
CA ILE A 205 2.54 -1.35 7.86
C ILE A 205 3.98 -1.24 8.34
N ARG A 206 4.92 -1.56 7.46
CA ARG A 206 6.35 -1.50 7.71
C ARG A 206 6.96 -0.42 6.81
N ASP A 207 7.66 0.53 7.44
CA ASP A 207 8.49 1.55 6.78
C ASP A 207 7.79 2.30 5.63
N ARG A 208 6.45 2.36 5.64
CA ARG A 208 5.60 2.95 4.58
C ARG A 208 5.76 2.33 3.18
N VAL A 209 6.40 1.17 3.07
CA VAL A 209 6.69 0.49 1.80
C VAL A 209 6.16 -0.93 1.74
N ASP A 210 5.59 -1.46 2.81
CA ASP A 210 5.03 -2.81 2.85
C ASP A 210 3.83 -2.82 3.80
N ALA A 211 2.67 -3.22 3.31
CA ALA A 211 1.44 -3.27 4.09
C ALA A 211 0.78 -4.63 3.98
N LEU A 212 0.35 -5.18 5.11
CA LEU A 212 -0.55 -6.33 5.20
C LEU A 212 -1.93 -5.81 5.62
N VAL A 213 -2.96 -6.02 4.80
CA VAL A 213 -4.37 -5.83 5.17
C VAL A 213 -5.00 -7.20 5.30
N THR A 214 -5.63 -7.51 6.43
CA THR A 214 -6.10 -8.88 6.71
C THR A 214 -7.38 -8.90 7.53
N SER A 215 -8.10 -10.02 7.49
CA SER A 215 -9.18 -10.33 8.44
C SER A 215 -8.65 -10.71 9.83
N ALA A 216 -7.39 -11.16 9.90
CA ALA A 216 -6.80 -11.70 11.13
C ALA A 216 -6.61 -10.62 12.20
N ASN A 217 -7.17 -10.87 13.39
CA ASN A 217 -6.74 -10.19 14.61
C ASN A 217 -5.31 -10.60 15.00
N LEU A 218 -4.63 -9.78 15.81
CA LEU A 218 -3.37 -10.15 16.44
C LEU A 218 -3.61 -11.10 17.63
N THR A 219 -4.11 -12.31 17.33
CA THR A 219 -4.34 -13.37 18.33
C THR A 219 -3.69 -14.65 17.85
N SER A 220 -3.22 -15.51 18.77
CA SER A 220 -2.67 -16.82 18.41
C SER A 220 -3.63 -17.62 17.50
N ALA A 221 -4.92 -17.65 17.81
CA ALA A 221 -5.90 -18.37 16.99
C ALA A 221 -5.99 -17.82 15.56
N ALA A 222 -6.10 -16.49 15.39
CA ALA A 222 -6.17 -15.89 14.05
C ALA A 222 -4.85 -16.04 13.27
N ILE A 223 -3.71 -15.98 13.94
CA ILE A 223 -2.40 -16.09 13.30
C ILE A 223 -2.08 -17.53 12.88
N HIS A 224 -2.59 -18.54 13.60
CA HIS A 224 -2.20 -19.95 13.43
C HIS A 224 -3.33 -20.88 12.96
N ASP A 225 -4.52 -20.74 13.52
CA ASP A 225 -5.54 -21.81 13.52
C ASP A 225 -6.77 -21.47 12.67
N ASN A 226 -7.19 -20.20 12.66
CA ASN A 226 -8.37 -19.76 11.93
C ASN A 226 -8.13 -19.71 10.42
N ILE A 227 -9.23 -19.75 9.67
CA ILE A 227 -9.22 -19.33 8.28
C ILE A 227 -9.20 -17.80 8.24
N GLU A 228 -8.10 -17.24 7.74
CA GLU A 228 -7.93 -15.79 7.59
C GLU A 228 -7.40 -15.47 6.20
N LEU A 229 -7.95 -14.41 5.60
CA LEU A 229 -7.54 -13.91 4.31
C LEU A 229 -6.84 -12.55 4.49
N GLY A 230 -5.79 -12.33 3.72
CA GLY A 230 -5.15 -11.04 3.64
C GLY A 230 -4.53 -10.77 2.28
N LEU A 231 -4.20 -9.50 2.07
CA LEU A 231 -3.40 -9.03 0.97
C LEU A 231 -2.17 -8.33 1.54
N ARG A 232 -1.00 -8.75 1.07
CA ARG A 232 0.25 -8.02 1.30
C ARG A 232 0.57 -7.21 0.06
N ILE A 233 0.88 -5.94 0.25
CA ILE A 233 1.19 -4.97 -0.78
C ILE A 233 2.60 -4.44 -0.50
N GLU A 234 3.56 -4.82 -1.34
CA GLU A 234 4.96 -4.42 -1.24
C GLU A 234 5.27 -3.38 -2.31
N GLY A 235 5.86 -2.24 -1.93
CA GLY A 235 6.15 -1.12 -2.81
C GLY A 235 4.90 -0.36 -3.26
N GLY A 236 5.08 0.49 -4.27
CA GLY A 236 4.03 1.40 -4.72
C GLY A 236 3.58 2.40 -3.65
N PRO A 237 2.51 3.16 -3.92
CA PRO A 237 2.08 4.26 -3.05
C PRO A 237 1.16 3.82 -1.91
N ILE A 238 0.52 2.64 -2.01
CA ILE A 238 -0.55 2.22 -1.11
C ILE A 238 -0.11 2.09 0.36
N PRO A 239 1.02 1.42 0.70
CA PRO A 239 1.45 1.32 2.09
C PRO A 239 1.67 2.70 2.74
N GLY A 240 2.27 3.64 1.99
CA GLY A 240 2.49 5.01 2.45
C GLY A 240 1.22 5.84 2.56
N ILE A 241 0.25 5.66 1.64
CA ILE A 241 -1.07 6.30 1.75
C ILE A 241 -1.81 5.81 3.00
N LEU A 242 -1.85 4.50 3.22
CA LEU A 242 -2.53 3.91 4.37
C LEU A 242 -1.89 4.39 5.69
N HIS A 243 -0.55 4.45 5.75
CA HIS A 243 0.16 4.98 6.90
C HIS A 243 -0.21 6.44 7.18
N ARG A 244 -0.15 7.30 6.15
CA ARG A 244 -0.49 8.73 6.27
C ARG A 244 -1.92 8.96 6.73
N HIS A 245 -2.84 8.07 6.36
CA HIS A 245 -4.22 8.19 6.83
C HIS A 245 -4.32 7.98 8.35
N PHE A 246 -3.66 6.97 8.92
CA PHE A 246 -3.63 6.78 10.37
C PHE A 246 -2.88 7.92 11.09
N GLU A 247 -1.82 8.45 10.50
CA GLU A 247 -1.17 9.66 11.06
C GLU A 247 -2.10 10.87 11.05
N ALA A 248 -2.83 11.12 9.97
CA ALA A 248 -3.79 12.21 9.93
C ALA A 248 -4.87 12.06 11.01
N LEU A 249 -5.37 10.84 11.24
CA LEU A 249 -6.32 10.57 12.33
C LEU A 249 -5.71 10.83 13.72
N ILE A 250 -4.41 10.60 13.90
CA ILE A 250 -3.69 10.93 15.14
C ILE A 250 -3.53 12.46 15.27
N ASP A 251 -3.07 13.12 14.21
CA ASP A 251 -2.80 14.57 14.19
C ASP A 251 -4.09 15.39 14.41
N GLU A 252 -5.23 14.89 13.92
CA GLU A 252 -6.56 15.49 14.12
C GLU A 252 -7.17 15.16 15.49
N GLY A 253 -6.51 14.31 16.29
CA GLY A 253 -7.00 13.88 17.61
C GLY A 253 -8.23 12.97 17.54
N VAL A 254 -8.45 12.27 16.42
CA VAL A 254 -9.45 11.20 16.31
C VAL A 254 -8.92 9.94 17.00
N LEU A 255 -7.64 9.63 16.79
CA LEU A 255 -6.90 8.60 17.52
C LEU A 255 -6.02 9.26 18.58
N GLU A 256 -6.27 8.95 19.84
CA GLU A 256 -5.61 9.60 20.97
C GLU A 256 -4.56 8.68 21.59
N LEU A 257 -3.45 9.27 22.03
CA LEU A 257 -2.38 8.54 22.70
C LEU A 257 -2.88 8.05 24.06
N ASP A 258 -2.75 6.77 24.33
CA ASP A 258 -3.03 6.23 25.66
C ASP A 258 -1.82 6.49 26.57
N HIS A 259 -1.94 7.52 27.41
CA HIS A 259 -0.90 7.92 28.36
C HIS A 259 -0.66 6.90 29.49
N GLY A 260 -1.54 5.91 29.66
CA GLY A 260 -1.40 4.84 30.63
C GLY A 260 -0.58 3.65 30.13
N LEU A 261 -0.18 3.65 28.85
CA LEU A 261 0.51 2.56 28.15
C LEU A 261 1.86 2.98 27.54
#